data_AF-A0A2V5Q4N4-F1
#
_entry.id   AF-A0A2V5Q4N4-F1
#
_cell.length_a   1.000
_cell.length_b   1.000
_cell.length_c   1.000
_cell.angle_alpha   90.00
_cell.angle_beta   90.00
_cell.angle_gamma   90.00
#
_symmetry.space_group_name_H-M   'P 1'
#
loop_
_entity.id
_entity.type
_entity.pdbx_description
1 polymer ?
#
loop_
_entity_poly.entity_id
_entity_poly.type
_entity_poly.pdbx_seq_one_letter_code
_entity_poly.pdbx_strand_id
1 'polypeptide(L)' 'ATKTFTYTSEMEAVPGMKTQVREVLKIADNNHMMFEWYENQGGQEKKTMEINYTRAKK' A
#
# COMPACT_ATOMS: atom_id res chain seq x y z
N ALA A 1 0.59 -20.39 0.09
CA ALA A 1 0.92 -19.58 -1.10
C ALA A 1 0.73 -18.12 -0.73
N THR A 2 1.79 -17.32 -0.80
CA THR A 2 1.73 -15.88 -0.57
C THR A 2 0.96 -15.24 -1.71
N LYS A 3 -0.07 -14.45 -1.41
CA LYS A 3 -0.82 -13.68 -2.42
C LYS A 3 -0.40 -12.23 -2.33
N THR A 4 -0.02 -11.65 -3.46
CA THR A 4 0.30 -10.23 -3.55
C THR A 4 -0.69 -9.58 -4.49
N PHE A 5 -1.35 -8.53 -4.02
CA PHE A 5 -2.21 -7.68 -4.81
C PHE A 5 -1.51 -6.33 -4.93
N THR A 6 -1.41 -5.83 -6.16
CA THR A 6 -0.88 -4.50 -6.44
C THR A 6 -1.98 -3.69 -7.09
N TYR A 7 -2.31 -2.56 -6.49
CA TYR A 7 -3.29 -1.62 -7.00
C TYR A 7 -2.61 -0.27 -7.25
N THR A 8 -2.78 0.27 -8.45
CA THR A 8 -2.24 1.56 -8.84
C THR A 8 -3.40 2.51 -9.11
N SER A 9 -3.40 3.66 -8.43
CA SER A 9 -4.44 4.68 -8.58
C SER A 9 -3.80 6.06 -8.69
N GLU A 10 -4.53 6.99 -9.27
CA GLU A 10 -4.24 8.41 -9.10
C GLU A 10 -5.16 8.95 -8.01
N MET A 11 -4.60 9.73 -7.09
CA MET A 11 -5.34 10.37 -6.01
C MET A 11 -5.00 11.85 -5.96
N GLU A 12 -6.01 12.66 -5.73
CA GLU A 12 -5.88 14.11 -5.62
C GLU A 12 -6.00 14.50 -4.15
N ALA A 13 -4.90 14.36 -3.39
CA ALA A 13 -4.87 14.71 -1.96
C ALA A 13 -4.99 16.22 -1.73
N VAL A 14 -4.60 17.02 -2.73
CA VAL A 14 -4.75 18.48 -2.78
C VAL A 14 -5.40 18.83 -4.12
N PRO A 15 -6.44 19.69 -4.15
CA PRO A 15 -7.05 20.12 -5.39
C PRO A 15 -6.01 20.65 -6.39
N GLY A 16 -6.00 20.10 -7.60
CA GLY A 16 -5.07 20.42 -8.67
C GLY A 16 -3.74 19.64 -8.66
N MET A 17 -3.47 18.82 -7.64
CA MET A 17 -2.27 17.97 -7.58
C MET A 17 -2.64 16.49 -7.61
N LYS A 18 -2.55 15.89 -8.80
CA LYS A 18 -2.68 14.44 -8.99
C LYS A 18 -1.39 13.76 -8.56
N THR A 19 -1.50 12.90 -7.56
CA THR A 19 -0.42 12.06 -7.06
C THR A 19 -0.71 10.62 -7.47
N GLN A 20 0.23 9.99 -8.18
CA GLN A 20 0.15 8.55 -8.41
C GLN A 20 0.46 7.81 -7.11
N VAL A 21 -0.38 6.86 -6.76
CA VAL A 21 -0.20 6.01 -5.60
C VAL A 21 -0.21 4.55 -6.00
N ARG A 22 0.58 3.74 -5.29
CA ARG A 22 0.63 2.29 -5.44
C ARG A 22 0.41 1.65 -4.08
N GLU A 23 -0.64 0.86 -3.99
CA GLU A 23 -0.96 0.03 -2.85
C GLU A 23 -0.50 -1.40 -3.12
N VAL A 24 0.21 -2.00 -2.18
CA VAL A 24 0.68 -3.38 -2.26
C VAL A 24 0.21 -4.13 -1.02
N LEU A 25 -0.73 -5.06 -1.21
CA LEU A 25 -1.23 -5.93 -0.17
C LEU A 25 -0.61 -7.32 -0.32
N LYS A 26 0.22 -7.72 0.64
CA LYS A 26 0.86 -9.04 0.71
C LYS A 26 0.19 -9.85 1.81
N ILE A 27 -0.44 -10.95 1.44
CA ILE A 27 -0.97 -11.95 2.37
C ILE A 27 0.08 -13.04 2.51
N ALA A 28 0.86 -12.99 3.60
CA ALA A 28 1.90 -13.97 3.88
C ALA A 28 1.27 -15.32 4.27
N ASP A 29 0.26 -15.30 5.14
CA ASP A 29 -0.59 -16.45 5.49
C ASP A 29 -1.95 -15.98 6.05
N ASN A 30 -2.75 -16.90 6.61
CA ASN A 30 -4.09 -16.61 7.14
C ASN A 30 -4.10 -15.66 8.35
N ASN A 31 -2.96 -15.41 8.96
CA ASN A 31 -2.79 -14.57 10.15
C ASN A 31 -1.89 -13.36 9.88
N HIS A 32 -1.08 -13.37 8.83
CA HIS A 32 -0.13 -12.30 8.55
C HIS A 32 -0.44 -11.62 7.21
N MET A 33 -0.72 -10.32 7.29
CA MET A 33 -0.88 -9.43 6.13
C MET A 33 0.04 -8.23 6.27
N MET A 34 0.61 -7.80 5.16
CA MET A 34 1.41 -6.59 5.06
C MET A 34 0.77 -5.70 4.00
N PHE A 35 0.54 -4.46 4.37
CA PHE A 35 0.06 -3.42 3.49
C PHE A 35 1.16 -2.39 3.31
N GLU A 36 1.53 -2.10 2.08
CA GLU A 36 2.49 -1.06 1.74
C GLU A 36 1.81 -0.03 0.85
N TRP A 37 2.06 1.24 1.12
CA TRP A 37 1.57 2.35 0.33
C TRP A 37 2.74 3.19 -0.15
N TYR A 38 2.75 3.45 -1.45
CA TYR A 38 3.75 4.25 -2.11
C TYR A 38 3.07 5.45 -2.78
N GLU A 39 3.64 6.62 -2.60
CA GLU A 39 3.19 7.86 -3.23
C GLU A 39 4.28 8.40 -4.13
N ASN A 40 3.89 8.89 -5.30
CA ASN A 40 4.78 9.56 -6.24
C ASN A 40 4.90 11.04 -5.87
N GLN A 41 5.94 11.39 -5.11
CA GLN A 41 6.22 12.77 -4.74
C GLN A 41 7.31 13.33 -5.65
N GLY A 42 6.91 14.11 -6.66
CA GLY A 42 7.85 14.79 -7.55
C GLY A 42 8.61 13.86 -8.50
N GLY A 43 7.98 12.78 -8.97
CA GLY A 43 8.57 11.81 -9.90
C GLY A 43 9.30 10.64 -9.22
N GLN A 44 9.31 10.58 -7.89
CA GLN A 44 9.88 9.48 -7.12
C GLN A 44 8.80 8.81 -6.27
N GLU A 45 8.66 7.49 -6.43
CA GLU A 45 7.88 6.68 -5.50
C GLU A 45 8.56 6.60 -4.13
N LYS A 46 7.87 7.05 -3.10
CA LYS A 46 8.27 6.87 -1.70
C LYS A 46 7.23 6.04 -0.98
N LYS A 47 7.69 5.05 -0.21
CA LYS A 47 6.83 4.32 0.72
C LYS A 47 6.44 5.27 1.85
N THR A 48 5.17 5.67 1.91
CA THR A 48 4.67 6.61 2.94
C THR A 48 3.91 5.90 4.05
N MET A 49 3.37 4.71 3.78
CA MET A 49 2.70 3.90 4.80
C MET A 49 3.12 2.42 4.70
N GLU A 50 3.34 1.81 5.86
CA GLU A 50 3.51 0.37 5.99
C GLU A 50 2.73 -0.09 7.21
N ILE A 51 1.87 -1.09 7.01
CA ILE A 51 1.10 -1.70 8.09
C ILE A 51 1.37 -3.19 8.06
N ASN A 52 1.95 -3.68 9.16
CA ASN A 52 2.14 -5.08 9.41
C ASN A 52 1.03 -5.57 10.32
N TYR A 53 0.06 -6.28 9.74
CA TYR A 53 -1.08 -6.84 10.45
C TYR A 53 -0.80 -8.30 10.83
N THR A 54 -0.97 -8.58 12.13
CA THR A 54 -1.01 -9.94 12.66
C THR A 54 -2.36 -10.18 13.32
N ARG A 55 -3.06 -11.22 12.89
CA ARG A 55 -4.34 -11.63 13.46
C ARG A 55 -4.11 -12.13 14.88
N ALA A 56 -4.70 -11.44 15.86
CA ALA A 56 -4.73 -11.92 17.24
C ALA A 56 -5.50 -13.24 17.31
N LYS A 57 -4.92 -14.24 17.98
CA LYS A 57 -5.63 -15.47 18.32
C LYS A 57 -6.65 -15.13 19.42
N LYS A 58 -7.91 -15.48 19.18
CA LYS A 58 -8.96 -15.43 20.20
C LYS A 58 -8.75 -16.55 21.21
#